data_AF-A0A7C4YPZ2-F1
#
_entry.id   AF-A0A7C4YPZ2-F1
#
_cell.length_a   1.000
_cell.length_b   1.000
_cell.length_c   1.000
_cell.angle_alpha   90.00
_cell.angle_beta   90.00
_cell.angle_gamma   90.00
#
_symmetry.space_group_name_H-M   'P 1'
#
loop_
_entity.id
_entity.type
_entity.pdbx_description
1 polymer ?
#
loop_
_entity_poly.entity_id
_entity_poly.type
_entity_poly.pdbx_seq_one_letter_code
_entity_poly.pdbx_strand_id
1 'polypeptide(L)' 'MLKDKEKLKTALQKLEKIVEELGKKDIDVEQGLEKFREGVELIKFCRSQLQKAENEFIQLKQELEQEQIEPQEEGQ' A
#
# COMPACT_ATOMS: atom_id res chain seq x y z
N MET A 1 4.18 0.38 11.32
CA MET A 1 2.73 0.63 11.20
C MET A 1 2.35 2.11 11.08
N LEU A 2 2.43 2.95 12.14
CA LEU A 2 2.04 4.38 12.04
C LEU A 2 2.82 5.16 10.95
N LYS A 3 4.15 4.99 10.92
CA LYS A 3 5.04 5.61 9.93
C LYS A 3 4.76 5.16 8.49
N ASP A 4 4.31 3.92 8.30
CA ASP A 4 4.03 3.35 6.98
C ASP A 4 2.71 3.87 6.41
N LYS A 5 1.71 4.07 7.28
CA LYS A 5 0.43 4.69 6.93
C LYS A 5 0.60 6.15 6.52
N GLU A 6 1.43 6.91 7.23
CA GLU A 6 1.73 8.30 6.88
C GLU A 6 2.48 8.41 5.54
N LYS A 7 3.44 7.50 5.29
CA LYS A 7 4.13 7.43 4.00
C LYS A 7 3.19 7.05 2.86
N LEU A 8 2.27 6.09 3.06
CA LEU A 8 1.28 5.72 2.06
C LEU A 8 0.34 6.88 1.73
N LYS A 9 -0.19 7.57 2.76
CA LYS A 9 -1.01 8.78 2.57
C LYS A 9 -0.26 9.84 1.75
N THR A 10 1.00 10.08 2.10
CA THR A 10 1.85 11.05 1.39
C THR A 10 2.07 10.63 -0.07
N ALA A 11 2.30 9.35 -0.34
CA ALA A 11 2.49 8.84 -1.70
C ALA A 11 1.21 8.98 -2.55
N LEU A 12 0.05 8.73 -1.97
CA LEU A 12 -1.25 8.93 -2.63
C LEU A 12 -1.48 10.42 -2.96
N GLN A 13 -1.21 11.33 -2.01
CA GLN A 13 -1.31 12.77 -2.25
C GLN A 13 -0.36 13.26 -3.34
N LYS A 14 0.84 12.65 -3.46
CA LYS A 14 1.75 12.95 -4.56
C LYS A 14 1.21 12.46 -5.91
N LEU A 15 0.59 11.28 -5.95
CA LEU A 15 -0.04 10.77 -7.16
C LEU A 15 -1.19 11.68 -7.64
N GLU A 16 -2.03 12.18 -6.74
CA GLU A 16 -3.08 13.16 -7.07
C GLU A 16 -2.48 14.41 -7.72
N LYS A 17 -1.41 14.96 -7.14
CA LYS A 17 -0.70 16.11 -7.73
C LYS A 17 -0.12 15.81 -9.10
N ILE A 18 0.47 14.63 -9.29
CA ILE A 18 1.01 14.23 -10.60
C ILE A 18 -0.11 14.15 -11.65
N VAL A 19 -1.28 13.61 -11.29
CA VAL A 19 -2.45 13.58 -12.19
C VAL A 19 -2.91 14.99 -12.54
N GLU A 20 -2.99 15.90 -11.57
CA GLU A 20 -3.31 17.31 -11.81
C GLU A 20 -2.29 17.98 -12.73
N GLU A 21 -1.00 17.73 -12.54
CA GLU A 21 0.08 18.30 -13.36
C GLU A 21 0.05 17.76 -14.79
N LEU A 22 -0.12 16.45 -14.97
CA LEU A 22 -0.23 15.80 -16.29
C LEU A 22 -1.51 16.21 -17.04
N GLY A 23 -2.55 16.60 -16.33
CA GLY A 23 -3.80 17.09 -16.92
C GLY A 23 -3.75 18.54 -17.43
N LYS A 24 -2.67 19.27 -17.17
CA LYS A 24 -2.50 20.65 -17.66
C LYS A 24 -2.29 20.64 -19.17
N LYS A 25 -2.98 21.54 -19.88
CA LYS A 25 -2.90 21.65 -21.36
C LYS A 25 -1.50 21.98 -21.88
N ASP A 26 -0.67 22.62 -21.07
CA ASP A 26 0.62 23.19 -21.48
C ASP A 26 1.82 22.46 -20.83
N ILE A 27 1.66 21.21 -20.42
CA ILE A 27 2.80 20.43 -19.93
C ILE A 27 3.73 20.06 -21.09
N ASP A 28 5.01 20.38 -20.94
CA ASP A 28 6.04 19.97 -21.90
C ASP A 28 6.24 18.44 -21.86
N VAL A 29 6.58 17.84 -22.99
CA VAL A 29 6.72 16.38 -23.14
C VAL A 29 7.77 15.80 -22.20
N GLU A 30 8.90 16.50 -22.01
CA GLU A 30 9.98 16.04 -21.13
C GLU A 30 9.53 16.04 -19.67
N GLN A 31 8.85 17.11 -19.25
CA GLN A 31 8.24 17.21 -17.93
C GLN A 31 7.14 16.14 -17.72
N GLY A 32 6.30 15.93 -18.73
CA GLY A 32 5.26 14.90 -18.71
C GLY A 32 5.86 13.50 -18.51
N LEU A 33 6.97 13.20 -19.18
CA LEU A 33 7.67 11.93 -19.05
C LEU A 33 8.30 11.76 -17.66
N GLU A 34 8.88 12.82 -17.10
CA GLU A 34 9.42 12.80 -15.74
C GLU A 34 8.33 12.50 -14.70
N LYS A 35 7.22 13.23 -14.77
CA LYS A 35 6.06 13.05 -13.88
C LYS A 35 5.43 11.67 -14.01
N PHE A 36 5.36 11.13 -15.24
CA PHE A 36 4.91 9.77 -15.47
C PHE A 36 5.81 8.74 -14.78
N ARG A 37 7.14 8.87 -14.90
CA ARG A 37 8.10 7.99 -14.21
C ARG A 37 7.95 8.06 -12.70
N GLU A 38 7.82 9.27 -12.15
CA GLU A 38 7.57 9.45 -10.71
C GLU A 38 6.27 8.74 -10.28
N GLY A 39 5.20 8.90 -11.06
CA GLY A 39 3.92 8.23 -10.82
C GLY A 39 4.04 6.71 -10.82
N VAL A 40 4.80 6.13 -11.75
CA VAL A 40 5.04 4.68 -11.81
C VAL A 40 5.74 4.19 -10.53
N GLU A 41 6.76 4.90 -10.06
CA GLU A 41 7.48 4.52 -8.84
C GLU A 41 6.61 4.66 -7.58
N LEU A 42 5.79 5.72 -7.49
CA LEU A 42 4.84 5.90 -6.40
C LEU A 42 3.78 4.78 -6.37
N ILE A 43 3.27 4.36 -7.53
CA ILE A 43 2.30 3.25 -7.61
C ILE A 43 2.95 1.94 -7.13
N LYS A 44 4.19 1.65 -7.53
CA LYS A 44 4.93 0.47 -7.07
C LYS A 44 5.09 0.49 -5.55
N PHE A 45 5.46 1.64 -4.99
CA PHE A 45 5.56 1.83 -3.54
C PHE A 45 4.22 1.56 -2.85
N CYS A 46 3.12 2.18 -3.31
CA CYS A 46 1.80 1.99 -2.73
C CYS A 46 1.38 0.51 -2.73
N ARG A 47 1.57 -0.20 -3.85
CA ARG A 47 1.29 -1.64 -3.96
C ARG A 47 2.09 -2.47 -2.96
N SER A 48 3.38 -2.18 -2.80
CA SER A 48 4.21 -2.88 -1.82
C SER A 48 3.73 -2.67 -0.38
N GLN A 49 3.29 -1.46 -0.04
CA GLN A 49 2.77 -1.17 1.31
C GLN A 49 1.44 -1.87 1.57
N LEU A 50 0.54 -1.92 0.57
CA LEU A 50 -0.72 -2.64 0.68
C LEU A 50 -0.48 -4.16 0.84
N GLN A 51 0.43 -4.73 0.07
CA GLN A 51 0.78 -6.15 0.18
C GLN A 51 1.33 -6.50 1.57
N LYS A 52 2.14 -5.62 2.17
CA LYS A 52 2.62 -5.83 3.55
C LYS A 52 1.47 -5.85 4.56
N ALA A 53 0.53 -4.92 4.42
CA ALA A 53 -0.64 -4.86 5.31
C ALA A 53 -1.54 -6.09 5.14
N GLU A 54 -1.74 -6.56 3.90
CA GLU A 54 -2.47 -7.79 3.61
C GLU A 54 -1.81 -9.02 4.24
N ASN A 55 -0.48 -9.15 4.10
CA ASN A 55 0.26 -10.25 4.71
C ASN A 55 0.15 -10.24 6.25
N GLU A 56 0.29 -9.06 6.87
CA GLU A 56 0.12 -8.91 8.32
C GLU A 56 -1.29 -9.32 8.77
N PHE A 57 -2.32 -8.91 8.02
CA PHE A 57 -3.70 -9.31 8.29
C PHE A 57 -3.89 -10.83 8.20
N ILE A 58 -3.30 -11.48 7.19
CA ILE A 58 -3.35 -12.94 7.04
C ILE A 58 -2.68 -13.64 8.23
N GLN A 59 -1.52 -13.17 8.68
CA GLN A 59 -0.83 -13.73 9.84
C GLN A 59 -1.66 -13.61 11.12
N LEU A 60 -2.19 -12.41 11.40
CA LEU A 60 -3.05 -12.18 12.56
C LEU A 60 -4.32 -13.04 12.53
N LYS A 61 -4.91 -13.26 11.35
CA LYS A 61 -6.07 -14.15 11.20
C LYS A 61 -5.70 -15.61 11.53
N GLN A 62 -4.54 -16.07 11.08
CA GLN A 62 -4.06 -17.42 11.37
C GLN A 62 -3.77 -17.61 12.87
N GLU A 63 -3.16 -16.62 13.52
CA GLU A 63 -2.93 -16.63 14.98
C GLU A 63 -4.26 -16.73 15.75
N LEU A 64 -5.25 -15.91 15.38
CA LEU A 64 -6.59 -15.95 15.98
C LEU A 64 -7.31 -17.29 15.77
N GLU A 65 -7.09 -17.96 14.63
CA GLU A 65 -7.67 -19.28 14.35
C GLU A 65 -6.96 -20.40 15.12
N GLN A 66 -5.66 -20.29 15.36
CA GLN A 66 -4.87 -21.25 16.14
C GLN A 66 -5.17 -21.17 17.64
N GLU A 67 -5.39 -19.98 18.18
CA GLU A 67 -5.79 -19.78 19.58
C GLU A 67 -7.19 -20.35 19.90
N GLN A 68 -8.02 -20.62 18.88
CA GLN A 68 -9.35 -21.22 19.05
C GLN A 68 -9.34 -22.76 19.06
N ILE A 69 -8.18 -23.40 18.84
CA ILE A 69 -8.01 -24.85 18.98
C ILE A 69 -7.31 -25.13 20.32
N GLU A 70 -8.02 -24.96 21.43
CA GLU A 70 -7.61 -25.63 22.68
C GLU A 70 -7.86 -27.14 22.53
N PRO A 71 -6.90 -28.02 22.91
CA PRO A 71 -7.12 -29.45 22.86
C PRO A 71 -8.27 -29.79 23.81
N GLN A 72 -9.39 -30.26 23.27
CA GLN A 72 -10.33 -31.01 24.08
C GLN A 72 -9.58 -32.25 24.56
N GLU A 73 -9.18 -32.26 25.83
CA GLU A 73 -8.81 -33.49 26.51
C GLU A 73 -10.01 -34.43 26.39
N GLU A 74 -9.92 -35.40 25.47
CA GLU A 74 -10.79 -36.57 25.47
C GLU A 74 -10.46 -37.36 26.75
N GLY A 75 -11.08 -36.93 27.85
CA GLY A 75 -11.09 -37.65 29.10
C GLY A 75 -11.89 -38.94 28.96
N GLN A 76 -11.15 -40.05 28.99
CA GLN A 76 -11.47 -41.42 29.44
C GLN A 76 -12.78 -42.08 28.98
#